data_AF-A0A966PUU9-F1
#
_entry.id   AF-A0A966PUU9-F1
#
_cell.length_a   1.000
_cell.length_b   1.000
_cell.length_c   1.000
_cell.angle_alpha   90.00
_cell.angle_beta   90.00
_cell.angle_gamma   90.00
#
_symmetry.space_group_name_H-M   'P 1'
#
loop_
_entity.id
_entity.type
_entity.pdbx_description
1 polymer ?
#
loop_
_entity_poly.entity_id
_entity_poly.type
_entity_poly.pdbx_seq_one_letter_code
_entity_poly.pdbx_strand_id
1 'polypeptide(L)'
;MKPVIGKATPAAAAVLKQATALYPKRKKTSDGLLPSKAHQLQNPNSDHNTGLAVDLTHDPENGVDCAIIFEKLKEDQRINYIIFKSKIWSRARRKEGNRKFTGNNPHNKHLHISIDSAYANDTSPWFWWLNQPKLINQVLAKIQPAPAKKITTVSKCTCCEVHRVAP
;
A
#
# COMPACT_ATOMS: atom_id res chain seq x y z
N MET A 1 -23.91 -10.74 -12.86
CA MET A 1 -22.50 -10.59 -13.29
C MET A 1 -22.11 -9.15 -13.05
N LYS A 2 -20.96 -8.89 -12.41
CA LYS A 2 -20.44 -7.53 -12.26
C LYS A 2 -20.00 -6.97 -13.61
N PRO A 3 -20.15 -5.66 -13.87
CA PRO A 3 -19.64 -5.06 -15.10
C PRO A 3 -18.12 -5.23 -15.15
N VAL A 4 -17.59 -5.42 -16.36
CA VAL A 4 -16.15 -5.57 -16.61
C VAL A 4 -15.61 -4.23 -17.09
N ILE A 5 -14.75 -3.60 -16.31
CA ILE A 5 -14.11 -2.32 -16.63
C ILE A 5 -12.70 -2.54 -17.20
N GLY A 6 -12.25 -1.62 -18.04
CA GLY A 6 -10.95 -1.71 -18.70
C GLY A 6 -9.77 -1.16 -17.88
N LYS A 7 -10.00 -0.68 -16.66
CA LYS A 7 -8.95 -0.03 -15.84
C LYS A 7 -9.15 -0.33 -14.37
N ALA A 8 -8.08 -0.75 -13.69
CA ALA A 8 -8.12 -0.92 -12.24
C ALA A 8 -8.12 0.43 -11.52
N THR A 9 -8.72 0.45 -10.34
CA THR A 9 -8.79 1.65 -9.50
C THR A 9 -7.39 2.10 -9.05
N PRO A 10 -7.16 3.41 -8.81
CA PRO A 10 -5.88 3.90 -8.30
C PRO A 10 -5.44 3.20 -7.01
N ALA A 11 -6.38 2.91 -6.11
CA ALA A 11 -6.11 2.21 -4.85
C ALA A 11 -5.54 0.80 -5.10
N ALA A 12 -6.16 0.01 -5.99
CA ALA A 12 -5.68 -1.33 -6.36
C ALA A 12 -4.27 -1.29 -6.98
N ALA A 13 -4.05 -0.38 -7.94
CA ALA A 13 -2.74 -0.21 -8.57
C ALA A 13 -1.66 0.22 -7.57
N ALA A 14 -2.02 1.05 -6.57
CA ALA A 14 -1.10 1.52 -5.55
C ALA A 14 -0.53 0.39 -4.69
N VAL A 15 -1.28 -0.68 -4.42
CA VAL A 15 -0.77 -1.86 -3.67
C VAL A 15 0.47 -2.43 -4.36
N LEU A 16 0.39 -2.76 -5.65
CA LEU A 16 1.51 -3.36 -6.39
C LEU A 16 2.67 -2.39 -6.57
N LYS A 17 2.37 -1.11 -6.79
CA LYS A 17 3.39 -0.06 -6.92
C LYS A 17 4.19 0.07 -5.63
N GLN A 18 3.50 0.20 -4.49
CA GLN A 18 4.13 0.34 -3.18
C GLN A 18 4.88 -0.94 -2.77
N ALA A 19 4.30 -2.13 -3.03
CA ALA A 19 4.97 -3.40 -2.78
C ALA A 19 6.28 -3.51 -3.57
N THR A 20 6.30 -3.09 -4.84
CA THR A 20 7.51 -3.07 -5.67
C THR A 20 8.54 -2.06 -5.17
N ALA A 21 8.10 -0.90 -4.68
CA ALA A 21 9.01 0.09 -4.12
C ALA A 21 9.69 -0.40 -2.83
N LEU A 22 8.93 -1.10 -1.97
CA LEU A 22 9.45 -1.69 -0.73
C LEU A 22 10.31 -2.94 -0.98
N TYR A 23 9.93 -3.74 -1.98
CA TYR A 23 10.56 -5.01 -2.31
C TYR A 23 10.90 -5.09 -3.80
N PRO A 24 11.97 -4.41 -4.27
CA PRO A 24 12.28 -4.31 -5.70
C PRO A 24 12.54 -5.65 -6.39
N LYS A 25 13.02 -6.64 -5.63
CA LYS A 25 13.33 -7.99 -6.12
C LYS A 25 12.16 -8.98 -6.06
N ARG A 26 10.98 -8.56 -5.59
CA ARG A 26 9.83 -9.45 -5.46
C ARG A 26 9.43 -10.07 -6.80
N LYS A 27 9.03 -11.33 -6.77
CA LYS A 27 8.31 -12.00 -7.85
C LYS A 27 6.95 -11.31 -8.04
N LYS A 28 6.46 -11.35 -9.29
CA LYS A 28 5.21 -10.71 -9.74
C LYS A 28 4.32 -11.68 -10.53
N THR A 29 4.62 -12.97 -10.48
CA THR A 29 4.02 -14.00 -11.36
C THR A 29 2.53 -14.18 -11.15
N SER A 30 2.02 -13.81 -9.98
CA SER A 30 0.60 -13.85 -9.64
C SER A 30 0.03 -12.46 -9.35
N ASP A 31 0.73 -11.40 -9.76
CA ASP A 31 0.18 -10.05 -9.66
C ASP A 31 -1.00 -9.91 -10.62
N GLY A 32 -2.11 -9.38 -10.14
CA GLY A 32 -3.35 -9.26 -10.91
C GLY A 32 -4.12 -8.00 -10.56
N LEU A 33 -4.68 -7.34 -11.55
CA LEU A 33 -5.51 -6.14 -11.37
C LEU A 33 -6.86 -6.32 -12.07
N LEU A 34 -6.83 -6.68 -13.35
CA LEU A 34 -8.01 -6.91 -14.18
C LEU A 34 -8.16 -8.40 -14.52
N PRO A 35 -9.39 -8.87 -14.75
CA PRO A 35 -9.68 -10.28 -14.93
C PRO A 35 -9.43 -10.71 -16.38
N SER A 36 -8.84 -11.89 -16.57
CA SER A 36 -8.83 -12.54 -17.89
C SER A 36 -10.25 -12.96 -18.29
N LYS A 37 -10.48 -13.23 -19.59
CA LYS A 37 -11.77 -13.79 -20.06
C LYS A 37 -12.13 -15.09 -19.35
N ALA A 38 -11.15 -15.97 -19.13
CA ALA A 38 -11.34 -17.21 -18.38
C ALA A 38 -11.77 -16.94 -16.93
N HIS A 39 -11.14 -15.96 -16.27
CA HIS A 39 -11.52 -15.56 -14.92
C HIS A 39 -12.94 -15.00 -14.86
N GLN A 40 -13.36 -14.20 -15.86
CA GLN A 40 -14.72 -13.66 -15.94
C GLN A 40 -15.77 -14.78 -16.06
N LEU A 41 -15.50 -15.81 -16.86
CA LEU A 41 -16.40 -16.97 -17.03
C LEU A 41 -16.49 -17.80 -15.74
N GLN A 42 -15.36 -18.03 -15.07
CA GLN A 42 -15.31 -18.81 -13.82
C GLN A 42 -15.85 -18.05 -12.61
N ASN A 43 -15.65 -16.73 -12.59
CA ASN A 43 -15.95 -15.86 -11.44
C ASN A 43 -16.67 -14.57 -11.89
N PRO A 44 -17.90 -14.65 -12.42
CA PRO A 44 -18.61 -13.51 -13.01
C PRO A 44 -18.93 -12.37 -12.03
N ASN A 45 -18.79 -12.60 -10.71
CA ASN A 45 -19.04 -11.60 -9.68
C ASN A 45 -17.76 -11.14 -8.94
N SER A 46 -16.57 -11.43 -9.50
CA SER A 46 -15.28 -11.02 -8.94
C SER A 46 -15.09 -9.49 -8.95
N ASP A 47 -14.46 -8.94 -7.92
CA ASP A 47 -14.11 -7.51 -7.84
C ASP A 47 -13.01 -7.08 -8.83
N HIS A 48 -12.27 -8.03 -9.41
CA HIS A 48 -11.40 -7.71 -10.55
C HIS A 48 -12.21 -7.14 -11.72
N ASN A 49 -13.45 -7.61 -11.95
CA ASN A 49 -14.32 -7.10 -13.00
C ASN A 49 -14.56 -5.60 -12.83
N THR A 50 -14.67 -5.11 -11.60
CA THR A 50 -14.89 -3.69 -11.28
C THR A 50 -13.60 -2.93 -10.96
N GLY A 51 -12.42 -3.52 -11.19
CA GLY A 51 -11.12 -2.92 -10.89
C GLY A 51 -10.88 -2.62 -9.40
N LEU A 52 -11.69 -3.20 -8.52
CA LEU A 52 -11.66 -3.03 -7.07
C LEU A 52 -10.92 -4.16 -6.37
N ALA A 53 -10.22 -5.02 -7.13
CA ALA A 53 -9.38 -6.05 -6.56
C ALA A 53 -7.95 -6.02 -7.10
N VAL A 54 -7.05 -6.51 -6.27
CA VAL A 54 -5.65 -6.72 -6.61
C VAL A 54 -5.15 -8.02 -6.00
N ASP A 55 -4.42 -8.78 -6.80
CA ASP A 55 -3.69 -9.96 -6.34
C ASP A 55 -2.22 -9.56 -6.16
N LEU A 56 -1.67 -9.79 -4.97
CA LEU A 56 -0.27 -9.55 -4.64
C LEU A 56 0.46 -10.90 -4.53
N THR A 57 1.46 -11.13 -5.38
CA THR A 57 2.27 -12.35 -5.35
C THR A 57 2.89 -12.59 -3.97
N HIS A 58 2.70 -13.79 -3.42
CA HIS A 58 3.39 -14.21 -2.21
C HIS A 58 4.81 -14.63 -2.55
N ASP A 59 5.79 -13.94 -1.97
CA ASP A 59 7.21 -14.18 -2.22
C ASP A 59 8.04 -13.83 -0.98
N PRO A 60 7.97 -14.66 0.06
CA PRO A 60 8.62 -14.39 1.34
C PRO A 60 10.15 -14.32 1.20
N GLU A 61 10.73 -15.05 0.24
CA GLU A 61 12.18 -15.02 -0.07
C GLU A 61 12.67 -13.62 -0.48
N ASN A 62 11.80 -12.80 -1.07
CA ASN A 62 12.11 -11.42 -1.46
C ASN A 62 11.32 -10.39 -0.66
N GLY A 63 10.82 -10.78 0.53
CA GLY A 63 10.22 -9.89 1.52
C GLY A 63 8.70 -9.73 1.46
N VAL A 64 8.01 -10.30 0.46
CA VAL A 64 6.53 -10.22 0.37
C VAL A 64 5.90 -11.42 1.07
N ASP A 65 5.79 -11.32 2.39
CA ASP A 65 5.05 -12.31 3.18
C ASP A 65 3.56 -11.95 3.27
N CYS A 66 2.77 -12.57 2.39
CA CYS A 66 1.33 -12.42 2.36
C CYS A 66 0.64 -12.94 3.62
N ALA A 67 1.25 -13.81 4.44
CA ALA A 67 0.68 -14.18 5.73
C ALA A 67 0.67 -13.00 6.70
N ILE A 68 1.76 -12.22 6.74
CA ILE A 68 1.87 -11.00 7.55
C ILE A 68 0.93 -9.92 7.01
N ILE A 69 0.97 -9.69 5.69
CA ILE A 69 0.15 -8.66 5.04
C ILE A 69 -1.34 -8.98 5.23
N PHE A 70 -1.75 -10.26 5.12
CA PHE A 70 -3.13 -10.69 5.36
C PHE A 70 -3.61 -10.32 6.75
N GLU A 71 -2.80 -10.52 7.79
CA GLU A 71 -3.20 -10.12 9.16
C GLU A 71 -3.24 -8.60 9.32
N LYS A 72 -2.25 -7.88 8.80
CA LYS A 72 -2.19 -6.42 8.90
C LYS A 72 -3.33 -5.70 8.18
N LEU A 73 -3.72 -6.17 7.00
CA LEU A 73 -4.79 -5.54 6.22
C LEU A 73 -6.18 -5.70 6.85
N LYS A 74 -6.37 -6.59 7.83
CA LYS A 74 -7.64 -6.65 8.59
C LYS A 74 -7.91 -5.36 9.38
N GLU A 75 -6.87 -4.63 9.73
CA GLU A 75 -6.95 -3.33 10.41
C GLU A 75 -7.35 -2.20 9.45
N ASP A 76 -7.14 -2.37 8.14
CA ASP A 76 -7.25 -1.30 7.15
C ASP A 76 -8.69 -1.06 6.66
N GLN A 77 -9.20 0.15 6.88
CA GLN A 77 -10.59 0.53 6.58
C GLN A 77 -11.00 0.36 5.11
N ARG A 78 -10.04 0.38 4.18
CA ARG A 78 -10.28 0.27 2.74
C ARG A 78 -10.65 -1.15 2.33
N ILE A 79 -10.41 -2.15 3.18
CA ILE A 79 -10.67 -3.55 2.87
C ILE A 79 -12.16 -3.87 2.98
N ASN A 80 -12.70 -4.43 1.90
CA ASN A 80 -13.98 -5.13 1.90
C ASN A 80 -13.79 -6.59 2.33
N TYR A 81 -12.93 -7.34 1.62
CA TYR A 81 -12.48 -8.68 2.00
C TYR A 81 -11.09 -9.02 1.47
N ILE A 82 -10.45 -10.02 2.07
CA ILE A 82 -9.13 -10.55 1.67
C ILE A 82 -9.15 -12.08 1.67
N ILE A 83 -8.41 -12.70 0.75
CA ILE A 83 -8.31 -14.16 0.62
C ILE A 83 -6.86 -14.59 0.49
N PHE A 84 -6.45 -15.54 1.32
CA PHE A 84 -5.11 -16.15 1.25
C PHE A 84 -5.12 -17.55 1.86
N LYS A 85 -4.45 -18.51 1.22
CA LYS A 85 -4.33 -19.91 1.70
C LYS A 85 -5.67 -20.52 2.13
N SER A 86 -6.67 -20.44 1.25
CA SER A 86 -8.04 -20.90 1.46
C SER A 86 -8.75 -20.32 2.69
N LYS A 87 -8.30 -19.15 3.17
CA LYS A 87 -8.97 -18.38 4.23
C LYS A 87 -9.52 -17.10 3.64
N ILE A 88 -10.74 -16.74 4.03
CA ILE A 88 -11.36 -15.47 3.71
C ILE A 88 -11.67 -14.71 5.00
N TRP A 89 -11.28 -13.45 5.03
CA TRP A 89 -11.72 -12.49 6.03
C TRP A 89 -12.43 -11.33 5.34
N SER A 90 -13.46 -10.76 5.97
CA SER A 90 -14.21 -9.65 5.41
C SER A 90 -14.66 -8.70 6.49
N ARG A 91 -14.62 -7.39 6.23
CA ARG A 91 -14.99 -6.34 7.19
C ARG A 91 -16.40 -6.54 7.75
N ALA A 92 -17.37 -6.83 6.87
CA ALA A 92 -18.77 -7.07 7.26
C ALA A 92 -18.96 -8.27 8.21
N ARG A 93 -18.08 -9.27 8.14
CA ARG A 93 -18.15 -10.51 8.96
C ARG A 93 -16.94 -10.64 9.88
N ARG A 94 -16.32 -9.53 10.28
CA ARG A 94 -15.08 -9.53 11.06
C ARG A 94 -15.18 -10.27 12.40
N LYS A 95 -16.37 -10.31 13.01
CA LYS A 95 -16.65 -11.04 14.26
C LYS A 95 -16.51 -12.56 14.11
N GLU A 96 -16.66 -13.09 12.90
CA GLU A 96 -16.49 -14.52 12.61
C GLU A 96 -15.03 -14.92 12.37
N GLY A 97 -14.11 -13.94 12.35
CA GLY A 97 -12.69 -14.20 12.10
C GLY A 97 -12.40 -14.75 10.70
N ASN A 98 -11.41 -15.65 10.62
CA ASN A 98 -11.01 -16.28 9.38
C ASN A 98 -11.97 -17.42 9.04
N ARG A 99 -12.68 -17.31 7.93
CA ARG A 99 -13.61 -18.32 7.42
C ARG A 99 -12.93 -19.16 6.35
N LYS A 100 -13.41 -20.39 6.15
CA LYS A 100 -12.95 -21.23 5.03
C LYS A 100 -13.38 -20.60 3.71
N PHE A 101 -12.45 -20.43 2.78
CA PHE A 101 -12.74 -20.07 1.40
C PHE A 101 -12.88 -21.34 0.56
N THR A 102 -13.95 -21.43 -0.21
CA THR A 102 -14.32 -22.64 -0.99
C THR A 102 -14.35 -22.39 -2.50
N GLY A 103 -13.85 -21.23 -2.97
CA GLY A 103 -13.74 -20.98 -4.40
C GLY A 103 -12.65 -21.84 -5.06
N ASN A 104 -12.76 -22.05 -6.36
CA ASN A 104 -11.92 -22.99 -7.12
C ASN A 104 -10.42 -22.70 -7.00
N ASN A 105 -10.02 -21.42 -6.93
CA ASN A 105 -8.64 -21.03 -6.69
C ASN A 105 -8.40 -20.86 -5.19
N PRO A 106 -7.53 -21.66 -4.55
CA PRO A 106 -7.28 -21.57 -3.11
C PRO A 106 -6.42 -20.37 -2.68
N HIS A 107 -5.90 -19.54 -3.60
CA HIS A 107 -5.06 -18.38 -3.27
C HIS A 107 -3.80 -18.75 -2.45
N ASN A 108 -3.13 -19.84 -2.85
CA ASN A 108 -1.89 -20.30 -2.19
C ASN A 108 -0.63 -19.55 -2.64
N LYS A 109 -0.71 -18.85 -3.79
CA LYS A 109 0.42 -18.16 -4.44
C LYS A 109 0.37 -16.64 -4.37
N HIS A 110 -0.76 -16.07 -3.97
CA HIS A 110 -0.97 -14.62 -3.88
C HIS A 110 -2.03 -14.31 -2.82
N LEU A 111 -1.96 -13.10 -2.30
CA LEU A 111 -3.01 -12.50 -1.48
C LEU A 111 -3.98 -11.75 -2.39
N HIS A 112 -5.25 -12.14 -2.37
CA HIS A 112 -6.31 -11.36 -3.02
C HIS A 112 -6.85 -10.31 -2.06
N ILE A 113 -6.95 -9.08 -2.55
CA ILE A 113 -7.40 -7.91 -1.79
C ILE A 113 -8.57 -7.27 -2.54
N SER A 114 -9.75 -7.28 -1.93
CA SER A 114 -10.92 -6.55 -2.39
C SER A 114 -11.05 -5.24 -1.62
N ILE A 115 -11.21 -4.14 -2.37
CA ILE A 115 -11.23 -2.78 -1.89
C ILE A 115 -12.66 -2.27 -1.91
N ASP A 116 -13.07 -1.65 -0.80
CA ASP A 116 -14.35 -0.95 -0.70
C ASP A 116 -14.38 0.21 -1.70
N SER A 117 -15.47 0.32 -2.46
CA SER A 117 -15.60 1.30 -3.55
C SER A 117 -15.52 2.74 -3.08
N ALA A 118 -15.84 3.03 -1.80
CA ALA A 118 -15.68 4.36 -1.22
C ALA A 118 -14.21 4.81 -1.19
N TYR A 119 -13.26 3.87 -1.25
CA TYR A 119 -11.82 4.12 -1.19
C TYR A 119 -11.11 3.84 -2.52
N ALA A 120 -11.84 3.76 -3.64
CA ALA A 120 -11.27 3.43 -4.96
C ALA A 120 -10.09 4.33 -5.38
N ASN A 121 -10.07 5.59 -4.92
CA ASN A 121 -9.02 6.56 -5.24
C ASN A 121 -8.00 6.76 -4.12
N ASP A 122 -8.15 6.08 -2.97
CA ASP A 122 -7.26 6.25 -1.83
C ASP A 122 -5.92 5.51 -2.06
N THR A 123 -4.89 6.29 -2.34
CA THR A 123 -3.52 5.81 -2.60
C THR A 123 -2.58 6.03 -1.42
N SER A 124 -3.13 6.34 -0.23
CA SER A 124 -2.35 6.41 1.01
C SER A 124 -1.59 5.09 1.28
N PRO A 125 -0.54 5.10 2.11
CA PRO A 125 0.31 3.93 2.31
C PRO A 125 -0.47 2.65 2.66
N TRP A 126 -0.37 1.63 1.82
CA TRP A 126 -0.92 0.28 2.02
C TRP A 126 -0.12 -0.53 3.02
N PHE A 127 1.17 -0.24 3.12
CA PHE A 127 2.09 -0.90 4.05
C PHE A 127 2.49 0.07 5.18
N TRP A 128 1.50 0.74 5.79
CA TRP A 128 1.71 1.82 6.77
C TRP A 128 2.60 1.40 7.95
N TRP A 129 2.62 0.12 8.32
CA TRP A 129 3.48 -0.40 9.39
C TRP A 129 4.97 -0.46 9.01
N LEU A 130 5.30 -0.38 7.71
CA LEU A 130 6.67 -0.32 7.21
C LEU A 130 7.20 1.10 7.04
N ASN A 131 6.33 2.11 7.18
CA ASN A 131 6.70 3.52 7.10
C ASN A 131 7.25 4.09 8.43
N GLN A 132 7.60 3.22 9.39
CA GLN A 132 8.20 3.67 10.65
C GLN A 132 9.70 3.98 10.45
N PRO A 133 10.22 5.07 11.02
CA PRO A 133 11.65 5.35 10.97
C PRO A 133 12.40 4.18 11.63
N LYS A 134 13.41 3.63 10.94
CA LYS A 134 14.28 2.60 11.52
C LYS A 134 14.82 3.10 12.86
N LEU A 135 14.81 2.25 13.89
CA LEU A 135 15.31 2.62 15.23
C LEU A 135 16.73 3.22 15.18
N ILE A 136 17.58 2.70 14.31
CA ILE A 136 18.94 3.23 14.07
C ILE A 136 18.88 4.70 13.62
N ASN A 137 17.96 5.07 12.71
CA ASN A 137 17.83 6.45 12.26
C ASN A 137 17.30 7.36 13.37
N GLN A 138 16.44 6.85 14.26
CA GLN A 138 15.98 7.58 15.43
C GLN A 138 17.10 7.82 16.44
N VAL A 139 17.93 6.80 16.68
CA VAL A 139 19.12 6.90 17.54
C VAL A 139 20.13 7.88 16.93
N LEU A 140 20.43 7.76 15.64
CA LEU A 140 21.32 8.68 14.94
C LEU A 140 20.82 10.12 15.02
N ALA A 141 19.53 10.36 14.77
CA ALA A 141 18.94 11.71 14.86
C ALA A 141 19.04 12.31 16.28
N LYS A 142 18.97 11.50 17.33
CA LYS A 142 19.16 11.96 18.72
C LYS A 142 20.60 12.31 19.06
N ILE A 143 21.57 11.67 18.39
CA ILE A 143 23.00 11.90 18.60
C ILE A 143 23.53 13.01 17.68
N GLN A 144 22.82 13.30 16.58
CA GLN A 144 23.24 14.30 15.62
C GLN A 144 23.21 15.70 16.24
N PRO A 145 24.35 16.42 16.29
CA PRO A 145 24.37 17.77 16.84
C PRO A 145 23.46 18.67 15.99
N ALA A 146 22.76 19.59 16.67
CA ALA A 146 21.91 20.55 16.00
C ALA A 146 22.74 21.30 14.93
N PRO A 147 22.21 21.47 13.71
CA PRO A 147 22.93 22.18 12.67
C PRO A 147 23.28 23.56 13.20
N ALA A 148 24.57 23.91 13.15
CA ALA A 148 25.01 25.25 13.48
C ALA A 148 24.19 26.22 12.64
N LYS A 149 23.38 27.07 13.28
CA LYS A 149 22.72 28.19 12.60
C LYS A 149 23.83 28.93 11.87
N LYS A 150 23.89 28.83 10.54
CA LYS A 150 24.68 29.75 9.74
C LYS A 150 24.03 31.11 9.98
N ILE A 151 24.62 31.89 10.88
CA ILE A 151 24.38 33.32 10.92
C ILE A 151 24.94 33.81 9.61
N THR A 152 24.09 33.84 8.58
CA THR A 152 24.36 34.66 7.41
C THR A 152 24.49 36.06 7.95
N THR A 153 25.72 36.58 7.97
CA THR A 153 25.97 38.00 8.15
C THR A 153 25.18 38.69 7.05
N VAL A 154 24.01 39.23 7.43
CA VAL A 154 23.24 40.11 6.54
C VAL A 154 24.21 41.23 6.21
N SER A 155 24.69 41.30 4.97
CA SER A 155 25.52 42.41 4.53
C SER A 155 24.68 43.67 4.73
N LYS A 156 25.16 44.61 5.55
CA LYS A 156 24.50 45.91 5.71
C LYS A 156 24.39 46.53 4.33
N CYS A 157 23.17 46.72 3.81
CA CYS A 157 22.97 47.40 2.53
C CYS A 157 23.40 48.86 2.69
N THR A 158 24.42 49.26 1.95
CA THR A 158 24.88 50.66 1.86
C THR A 158 24.07 51.47 0.82
N CYS A 159 23.04 50.84 0.24
CA CYS A 159 22.27 51.32 -0.89
C CYS A 159 21.19 52.36 -0.55
N CYS A 160 20.76 52.44 0.72
CA CYS A 160 19.66 53.33 1.14
C CYS A 160 20.10 54.29 2.23
N GLU A 161 19.60 55.52 2.15
CA GLU A 161 19.95 56.67 2.99
C GLU A 161 19.70 56.45 4.50
N VAL A 162 18.71 55.61 4.83
CA VAL A 162 18.37 55.18 6.20
C VAL A 162 19.46 54.35 6.92
N HIS A 163 20.46 53.83 6.20
CA HIS A 163 21.56 53.05 6.80
C HIS A 163 22.92 53.77 6.82
N ARG A 164 22.97 55.05 6.43
CA ARG A 164 24.21 55.84 6.31
C ARG A 164 24.69 56.50 7.60
N VAL A 165 23.94 56.39 8.69
CA VAL A 165 24.26 57.12 9.92
C VAL A 165 24.69 56.14 11.00
N ALA A 166 25.96 56.23 11.38
CA ALA A 166 26.46 55.73 12.66
C ALA A 166 27.71 56.55 13.04
N PRO A 167 28.06 56.66 14.33
CA PRO A 167 27.22 56.59 15.55
C PRO A 167 26.75 57.97 16.04
#